data_AF-A0A7Y5FS35-F1
#
_entry.id   AF-A0A7Y5FS35-F1
#
_cell.length_a   1.000
_cell.length_b   1.000
_cell.length_c   1.000
_cell.angle_alpha   90.00
_cell.angle_beta   90.00
_cell.angle_gamma   90.00
#
_symmetry.space_group_name_H-M   'P 1'
#
loop_
_entity.id
_entity.type
_entity.pdbx_description
1 polymer ?
#
loop_
_entity_poly.entity_id
_entity_poly.type
_entity_poly.pdbx_seq_one_letter_code
_entity_poly.pdbx_strand_id
1 'polypeptide(L)'
;MNKKSYLLTLLFLFTLLLLPVEVIAQQSKYWDKVSPQLAQRNMFKRYKWFHAPRMFPYDSIPVTYYKKIREGIVEKIQSGNRGSSYYEQVNWSPMGPISISPYNPAHWQAASGRVRGLAVHPTNPDIAYIGVSAGGLWKTTDGGQNWSDLSGFLNTITFGAIEIDKNNPNVIYAGTGEMIAGGYSIAYAGDGLYKSTDDGASWQHITNGFGSRTAFGAIKVHPTNSNIVVAAVGIGNTNIGYADGNGGIWRSTDAGAD
;
A
#
# COMPACT_ATOMS: atom_id res chain seq x y z
N MET A 1 54.15 -7.56 43.35
CA MET A 1 53.96 -7.40 41.89
C MET A 1 55.15 -6.66 41.29
N ASN A 2 55.81 -7.24 40.28
CA ASN A 2 57.10 -6.76 39.76
C ASN A 2 56.91 -5.59 38.77
N LYS A 3 57.76 -4.55 38.82
CA LYS A 3 57.68 -3.34 37.97
C LYS A 3 57.62 -3.64 36.47
N LYS A 4 58.23 -4.75 36.03
CA LYS A 4 58.14 -5.23 34.64
C LYS A 4 56.71 -5.58 34.22
N SER A 5 55.88 -6.08 35.15
CA SER A 5 54.50 -6.46 34.85
C SER A 5 53.61 -5.25 34.61
N TYR A 6 53.80 -4.14 35.34
CA TYR A 6 53.07 -2.89 35.11
C TYR A 6 53.40 -2.26 33.76
N LEU A 7 54.67 -2.29 33.36
CA LEU A 7 55.11 -1.72 32.10
C LEU A 7 54.51 -2.47 30.91
N LEU A 8 54.45 -3.81 30.98
CA LEU A 8 53.81 -4.63 29.95
C LEU A 8 52.29 -4.39 29.87
N THR A 9 51.60 -4.25 31.01
CA THR A 9 50.15 -3.97 31.00
C THR A 9 49.83 -2.57 30.47
N LEU A 10 50.64 -1.57 30.79
CA LEU A 10 50.51 -0.20 30.26
C LEU A 10 50.81 -0.12 28.77
N LEU A 11 51.85 -0.82 28.28
CA LEU A 11 52.14 -0.90 26.84
C LEU A 11 51.00 -1.59 26.07
N PHE A 12 50.41 -2.65 26.64
CA PHE A 12 49.29 -3.37 26.02
C PHE A 12 48.02 -2.50 25.95
N LEU A 13 47.72 -1.75 27.01
CA LEU A 13 46.61 -0.78 27.03
C LEU A 13 46.84 0.40 26.09
N PHE A 14 48.08 0.88 25.96
CA PHE A 14 48.43 1.98 25.07
C PHE A 14 48.38 1.55 23.58
N THR A 15 48.72 0.31 23.26
CA THR A 15 48.53 -0.25 21.91
C THR A 15 47.06 -0.45 21.53
N LEU A 16 46.18 -0.71 22.51
CA LEU A 16 44.74 -0.80 22.29
C LEU A 16 44.08 0.57 22.04
N LEU A 17 44.67 1.65 22.59
CA LEU A 17 44.25 3.05 22.36
C LEU A 17 44.78 3.65 21.05
N LEU A 18 45.80 3.04 20.44
CA LEU A 18 46.42 3.45 19.18
C LEU A 18 45.88 2.69 17.95
N LEU A 19 44.95 1.75 18.13
CA LEU A 19 44.23 1.21 16.99
C LEU A 19 43.38 2.34 16.39
N PRO A 20 43.63 2.75 15.13
CA PRO A 20 42.81 3.76 14.50
C PRO A 20 41.37 3.25 14.50
N VAL A 21 40.44 4.12 14.91
CA VAL A 21 38.98 3.85 14.91
C VAL A 21 38.49 3.30 13.56
N GLU A 22 39.27 3.49 12.50
CA GLU A 22 39.09 2.95 11.17
C GLU A 22 39.05 1.41 11.10
N VAL A 23 39.67 0.68 12.04
CA VAL A 23 39.62 -0.81 12.07
C VAL A 23 38.26 -1.35 12.51
N ILE A 24 37.37 -0.52 13.07
CA ILE A 24 35.99 -0.91 13.43
C ILE A 24 35.01 -0.76 12.25
N ALA A 25 35.42 -0.16 11.12
CA ALA A 25 34.51 0.23 10.05
C ALA A 25 34.73 -0.47 8.69
N GLN A 26 35.33 -1.67 8.67
CA GLN A 26 35.58 -2.40 7.42
C GLN A 26 34.86 -3.75 7.33
N GLN A 27 33.62 -3.80 7.83
CA GLN A 27 32.67 -4.80 7.34
C GLN A 27 32.17 -4.29 5.98
N SER A 28 32.39 -5.05 4.91
CA SER A 28 31.96 -4.70 3.54
C SER A 28 30.57 -4.04 3.58
N LYS A 29 30.46 -2.77 3.17
CA LYS A 29 29.18 -2.06 3.20
C LYS A 29 28.18 -2.93 2.45
N TYR A 30 27.02 -3.19 3.04
CA TYR A 30 25.99 -4.09 2.49
C TYR A 30 25.73 -3.82 0.99
N TRP A 31 25.87 -2.56 0.60
CA TRP A 31 25.71 -2.04 -0.75
C TRP A 31 26.82 -2.38 -1.76
N ASP A 32 28.01 -2.78 -1.30
CA ASP A 32 29.17 -3.07 -2.14
C ASP A 32 29.15 -4.50 -2.70
N LYS A 33 28.24 -5.34 -2.19
CA LYS A 33 28.01 -6.72 -2.68
C LYS A 33 27.25 -6.77 -4.01
N VAL A 34 26.81 -5.63 -4.52
CA VAL A 34 25.97 -5.52 -5.72
C VAL A 34 26.85 -5.34 -6.95
N SER A 35 26.53 -6.04 -8.04
CA SER A 35 27.34 -5.97 -9.26
C SER A 35 27.39 -4.56 -9.83
N PRO A 36 28.49 -4.16 -10.50
CA PRO A 36 28.62 -2.82 -11.07
C PRO A 36 27.48 -2.45 -12.03
N GLN A 37 26.99 -3.43 -12.80
CA GLN A 37 25.88 -3.25 -13.74
C GLN A 37 24.56 -2.93 -13.01
N LEU A 38 24.27 -3.58 -11.88
CA LEU A 38 23.09 -3.27 -11.06
C LEU A 38 23.26 -1.95 -10.32
N ALA A 39 24.47 -1.66 -9.82
CA ALA A 39 24.78 -0.45 -9.06
C ALA A 39 24.50 0.84 -9.88
N GLN A 40 24.65 0.76 -11.20
CA GLN A 40 24.39 1.89 -12.10
C GLN A 40 22.90 2.11 -12.40
N ARG A 41 22.02 1.11 -12.20
CA ARG A 41 20.58 1.22 -12.50
C ARG A 41 19.90 2.21 -11.57
N ASN A 42 19.06 3.08 -12.13
CA ASN A 42 18.28 4.07 -11.36
C ASN A 42 17.39 3.42 -10.29
N MET A 43 16.85 2.22 -10.55
CA MET A 43 16.11 1.45 -9.57
C MET A 43 16.93 1.17 -8.31
N PHE A 44 18.18 0.69 -8.47
CA PHE A 44 19.05 0.40 -7.34
C PHE A 44 19.48 1.67 -6.60
N LYS A 45 19.80 2.75 -7.32
CA LYS A 45 20.13 4.05 -6.71
C LYS A 45 19.00 4.58 -5.82
N ARG A 46 17.74 4.47 -6.27
CA ARG A 46 16.55 4.86 -5.48
C ARG A 46 16.36 3.97 -4.24
N TYR A 47 16.53 2.65 -4.40
CA TYR A 47 16.46 1.71 -3.29
C TYR A 47 17.53 2.00 -2.22
N LYS A 48 18.79 2.21 -2.63
CA LYS A 48 19.89 2.61 -1.74
C LYS A 48 19.62 3.94 -1.05
N TRP A 49 19.15 4.96 -1.78
CA TRP A 49 18.80 6.26 -1.18
C TRP A 49 17.71 6.13 -0.10
N PHE A 50 16.70 5.29 -0.30
CA PHE A 50 15.65 5.09 0.69
C PHE A 50 16.17 4.33 1.93
N HIS A 51 16.94 3.27 1.76
CA HIS A 51 17.33 2.40 2.88
C HIS A 51 18.63 2.82 3.60
N ALA A 52 19.64 3.33 2.88
CA ALA A 52 20.96 3.60 3.46
C ALA A 52 20.93 4.60 4.64
N PRO A 53 20.19 5.73 4.59
CA PRO A 53 20.12 6.65 5.74
C PRO A 53 19.48 6.02 6.99
N ARG A 54 18.58 5.05 6.80
CA ARG A 54 17.86 4.36 7.88
C ARG A 54 18.68 3.23 8.52
N MET A 55 19.75 2.81 7.85
CA MET A 55 20.68 1.79 8.32
C MET A 55 21.97 2.39 8.87
N PHE A 56 22.15 3.71 8.78
CA PHE A 56 23.30 4.40 9.35
C PHE A 56 23.30 4.28 10.89
N PRO A 57 24.46 4.06 11.54
CA PRO A 57 25.79 3.89 10.95
C PRO A 57 26.16 2.44 10.58
N TYR A 58 25.29 1.47 10.85
CA TYR A 58 25.65 0.05 10.88
C TYR A 58 25.38 -0.72 9.57
N ASP A 59 24.93 -0.05 8.50
CA ASP A 59 24.50 -0.66 7.22
C ASP A 59 23.49 -1.82 7.38
N SER A 60 22.84 -1.87 8.54
CA SER A 60 21.78 -2.80 8.93
C SER A 60 20.92 -2.12 10.01
N ILE A 61 19.65 -2.50 10.13
CA ILE A 61 18.79 -2.06 11.23
C ILE A 61 19.04 -3.01 12.41
N PRO A 62 19.59 -2.54 13.54
CA PRO A 62 19.88 -3.41 14.68
C PRO A 62 18.62 -4.10 15.19
N VAL A 63 18.68 -5.41 15.46
CA VAL A 63 17.56 -6.17 16.06
C VAL A 63 17.06 -5.55 17.37
N THR A 64 17.96 -4.91 18.12
CA THR A 64 17.66 -4.18 19.35
C THR A 64 16.73 -2.99 19.14
N TYR A 65 16.72 -2.37 17.95
CA TYR A 65 15.79 -1.29 17.61
C TYR A 65 14.34 -1.82 17.52
N TYR A 66 14.14 -2.96 16.87
CA TYR A 66 12.84 -3.63 16.83
C TYR A 66 12.38 -4.08 18.23
N LYS A 67 13.32 -4.53 19.07
CA LYS A 67 13.05 -4.86 20.47
C LYS A 67 12.59 -3.64 21.26
N LYS A 68 13.29 -2.50 21.16
CA LYS A 68 12.91 -1.23 21.79
C LYS A 68 11.53 -0.72 21.34
N ILE A 69 11.20 -0.85 20.06
CA ILE A 69 9.85 -0.49 19.57
C ILE A 69 8.79 -1.38 20.24
N ARG A 70 9.02 -2.69 20.33
CA ARG A 70 8.09 -3.61 21.01
C ARG A 70 7.97 -3.31 22.50
N GLU A 71 9.07 -3.04 23.18
CA GLU A 71 9.08 -2.63 24.59
C GLU A 71 8.30 -1.33 24.80
N GLY A 72 8.52 -0.30 23.97
CA GLY A 72 7.76 0.95 24.03
C GLY A 72 6.27 0.80 23.71
N ILE A 73 5.87 -0.18 22.88
CA ILE A 73 4.46 -0.53 22.67
C ILE A 73 3.87 -1.15 23.95
N VAL A 74 4.59 -2.06 24.61
CA VAL A 74 4.18 -2.68 25.87
C VAL A 74 4.05 -1.63 26.98
N GLU A 75 5.01 -0.72 27.11
CA GLU A 75 4.95 0.39 28.06
C GLU A 75 3.76 1.32 27.80
N LYS A 76 3.45 1.64 26.53
CA LYS A 76 2.24 2.41 26.17
C LYS A 76 0.95 1.68 26.56
N ILE A 77 0.89 0.37 26.37
CA ILE A 77 -0.26 -0.46 26.78
C ILE A 77 -0.40 -0.45 28.31
N GLN A 78 0.70 -0.64 29.03
CA GLN A 78 0.72 -0.72 30.50
C GLN A 78 0.41 0.63 31.17
N SER A 79 0.88 1.73 30.59
CA SER A 79 0.65 3.07 31.12
C SER A 79 -0.80 3.53 31.00
N GLY A 80 -1.66 2.80 30.29
CA GLY A 80 -3.05 3.21 30.02
C GLY A 80 -3.16 4.49 29.19
N ASN A 81 -2.02 5.07 28.79
CA ASN A 81 -1.94 6.35 28.09
C ASN A 81 -2.22 6.11 26.60
N ARG A 82 -3.46 5.75 26.31
CA ARG A 82 -4.03 5.85 24.97
C ARG A 82 -4.15 7.35 24.72
N GLY A 83 -3.13 7.93 24.08
CA GLY A 83 -3.09 9.36 23.79
C GLY A 83 -4.49 9.83 23.40
N SER A 84 -5.05 10.72 24.21
CA SER A 84 -6.35 11.30 23.94
C SER A 84 -6.20 12.00 22.59
N SER A 85 -6.82 11.43 21.56
CA SER A 85 -7.01 12.10 20.30
C SER A 85 -7.93 13.27 20.58
N TYR A 86 -7.34 14.43 20.87
CA TYR A 86 -8.03 15.70 20.77
C TYR A 86 -8.45 15.82 19.30
N TYR A 87 -9.69 15.46 19.01
CA TYR A 87 -10.28 15.76 17.71
C TYR A 87 -10.45 17.28 17.68
N GLU A 88 -9.44 17.99 17.16
CA GLU A 88 -9.59 19.40 16.81
C GLU A 88 -10.81 19.56 15.90
N GLN A 89 -11.47 20.72 15.94
CA GLN A 89 -12.50 21.05 14.96
C GLN A 89 -11.85 21.13 13.58
N VAL A 90 -11.89 20.02 12.85
CA VAL A 90 -11.53 19.94 11.44
C VAL A 90 -12.74 20.37 10.62
N ASN A 91 -12.53 21.24 9.62
CA ASN A 91 -13.55 21.59 8.61
C ASN A 91 -13.86 20.43 7.64
N TRP A 92 -13.67 19.17 8.07
CA TRP A 92 -13.93 17.95 7.32
C TRP A 92 -15.09 17.19 7.98
N SER A 93 -16.14 16.93 7.22
CA SER A 93 -17.28 16.12 7.66
C SER A 93 -17.10 14.67 7.20
N PRO A 94 -17.31 13.66 8.07
CA PRO A 94 -17.23 12.27 7.66
C PRO A 94 -18.39 11.90 6.73
N MET A 95 -18.08 11.27 5.59
CA MET A 95 -19.04 10.73 4.61
C MET A 95 -19.19 9.20 4.72
N GLY A 96 -18.57 8.60 5.75
CA GLY A 96 -18.55 7.15 5.95
C GLY A 96 -17.77 6.38 4.86
N PRO A 97 -17.88 5.05 4.85
CA PRO A 97 -18.52 4.23 5.88
C PRO A 97 -17.81 4.41 7.23
N ILE A 98 -18.59 4.45 8.30
CA ILE A 98 -18.05 4.63 9.65
C ILE A 98 -17.25 3.39 10.06
N SER A 99 -16.19 3.60 10.83
CA SER A 99 -15.39 2.49 11.36
C SER A 99 -16.26 1.60 12.25
N ILE A 100 -16.14 0.28 12.09
CA ILE A 100 -16.84 -0.67 12.96
C ILE A 100 -16.10 -0.68 14.30
N SER A 101 -16.84 -0.39 15.38
CA SER A 101 -16.37 -0.42 16.77
C SER A 101 -16.04 -1.87 17.20
N PRO A 102 -15.06 -2.13 18.09
CA PRO A 102 -14.45 -3.44 18.22
C PRO A 102 -15.34 -4.40 19.02
N TYR A 103 -16.23 -5.12 18.33
CA TYR A 103 -16.74 -6.41 18.81
C TYR A 103 -15.98 -7.57 18.15
N ASN A 104 -14.69 -7.37 17.91
CA ASN A 104 -13.78 -8.43 17.47
C ASN A 104 -12.66 -8.56 18.52
N PRO A 105 -12.56 -9.70 19.24
CA PRO A 105 -11.56 -9.91 20.28
C PRO A 105 -10.10 -9.90 19.75
N ALA A 106 -9.88 -9.89 18.43
CA ALA A 106 -8.56 -9.80 17.82
C ALA A 106 -8.10 -8.36 17.48
N HIS A 107 -8.95 -7.33 17.62
CA HIS A 107 -8.62 -5.95 17.23
C HIS A 107 -8.80 -4.96 18.39
N TRP A 108 -7.74 -4.23 18.71
CA TRP A 108 -7.66 -3.35 19.88
C TRP A 108 -8.25 -1.94 19.67
N GLN A 109 -8.78 -1.64 18.47
CA GLN A 109 -9.32 -0.33 18.05
C GLN A 109 -10.39 -0.50 16.96
N ALA A 110 -11.21 0.54 16.73
CA ALA A 110 -12.14 0.59 15.61
C ALA A 110 -11.40 0.42 14.27
N ALA A 111 -11.98 -0.35 13.35
CA ALA A 111 -11.39 -0.61 12.04
C ALA A 111 -12.40 -0.27 10.93
N SER A 112 -11.99 0.55 9.96
CA SER A 112 -12.76 0.90 8.77
C SER A 112 -12.59 -0.07 7.60
N GLY A 113 -11.70 -1.07 7.74
CA GLY A 113 -11.21 -1.84 6.60
C GLY A 113 -10.33 -1.01 5.65
N ARG A 114 -9.91 -1.62 4.53
CA ARG A 114 -9.12 -0.96 3.49
C ARG A 114 -10.05 -0.49 2.38
N VAL A 115 -10.36 0.81 2.40
CA VAL A 115 -11.05 1.49 1.31
C VAL A 115 -10.00 2.03 0.34
N ARG A 116 -10.04 1.57 -0.92
CA ARG A 116 -9.01 1.85 -1.93
C ARG A 116 -9.59 2.58 -3.14
N GLY A 117 -10.69 2.06 -3.68
CA GLY A 117 -11.43 2.73 -4.74
C GLY A 117 -12.28 3.87 -4.17
N LEU A 118 -12.24 5.03 -4.81
CA LEU A 118 -13.11 6.15 -4.53
C LEU A 118 -13.39 6.89 -5.85
N ALA A 119 -14.67 7.10 -6.15
CA ALA A 119 -15.09 8.00 -7.21
C ALA A 119 -16.28 8.83 -6.72
N VAL A 120 -16.29 10.12 -7.04
CA VAL A 120 -17.35 11.06 -6.68
C VAL A 120 -17.98 11.56 -7.95
N HIS A 121 -19.32 11.64 -7.98
CA HIS A 121 -20.04 12.09 -9.16
C HIS A 121 -19.63 13.53 -9.53
N PRO A 122 -19.38 13.83 -10.82
CA PRO A 122 -18.68 15.05 -11.24
C PRO A 122 -19.44 16.35 -10.94
N THR A 123 -20.76 16.28 -10.75
CA THR A 123 -21.62 17.44 -10.49
C THR A 123 -22.45 17.32 -9.21
N ASN A 124 -22.37 16.19 -8.50
CA ASN A 124 -23.15 15.97 -7.27
C ASN A 124 -22.26 15.29 -6.22
N PRO A 125 -21.70 16.04 -5.26
CA PRO A 125 -20.77 15.47 -4.27
C PRO A 125 -21.44 14.48 -3.31
N ASP A 126 -22.76 14.43 -3.24
CA ASP A 126 -23.51 13.50 -2.38
C ASP A 126 -23.57 12.08 -2.96
N ILE A 127 -23.25 11.93 -4.26
CA ILE A 127 -23.16 10.64 -4.94
C ILE A 127 -21.70 10.22 -5.02
N ALA A 128 -21.36 9.12 -4.35
CA ALA A 128 -20.02 8.57 -4.36
C ALA A 128 -20.01 7.05 -4.35
N TYR A 129 -18.93 6.47 -4.86
CA TYR A 129 -18.68 5.05 -4.94
C TYR A 129 -17.38 4.71 -4.24
N ILE A 130 -17.37 3.61 -3.50
CA ILE A 130 -16.16 3.11 -2.85
C ILE A 130 -15.92 1.63 -3.14
N GLY A 131 -14.65 1.30 -3.26
CA GLY A 131 -14.17 -0.05 -3.51
C GLY A 131 -13.33 -0.50 -2.33
N VAL A 132 -13.73 -1.61 -1.72
CA VAL A 132 -13.10 -2.14 -0.51
C VAL A 132 -12.28 -3.37 -0.88
N SER A 133 -11.10 -3.51 -0.27
CA SER A 133 -10.17 -4.60 -0.62
C SER A 133 -10.67 -6.00 -0.29
N ALA A 134 -11.65 -6.16 0.60
CA ALA A 134 -12.30 -7.44 0.88
C ALA A 134 -13.66 -7.19 1.53
N GLY A 135 -14.42 -6.29 0.94
CA GLY A 135 -15.67 -5.80 1.54
C GLY A 135 -16.70 -5.33 0.53
N GLY A 136 -16.45 -5.48 -0.77
CA GLY A 136 -17.41 -5.16 -1.82
C GLY A 136 -17.26 -3.77 -2.42
N LEU A 137 -18.24 -3.45 -3.26
CA LEU A 137 -18.40 -2.21 -3.99
C LEU A 137 -19.66 -1.53 -3.46
N TRP A 138 -19.56 -0.26 -3.08
CA TRP A 138 -20.65 0.44 -2.42
C TRP A 138 -20.92 1.79 -3.07
N LYS A 139 -22.16 2.26 -2.94
CA LYS A 139 -22.62 3.56 -3.42
C LYS A 139 -23.38 4.29 -2.34
N THR A 140 -23.20 5.60 -2.27
CA THR A 140 -24.08 6.52 -1.55
C THR A 140 -24.70 7.51 -2.53
N THR A 141 -25.86 8.05 -2.16
CA THR A 141 -26.56 9.11 -2.91
C THR A 141 -27.02 10.27 -2.03
N ASP A 142 -26.67 10.23 -0.74
CA ASP A 142 -27.17 11.14 0.30
C ASP A 142 -26.04 11.70 1.17
N GLY A 143 -24.84 11.87 0.58
CA GLY A 143 -23.72 12.44 1.30
C GLY A 143 -23.15 11.48 2.34
N GLY A 144 -23.27 10.17 2.11
CA GLY A 144 -22.68 9.15 2.96
C GLY A 144 -23.50 8.74 4.18
N GLN A 145 -24.75 9.21 4.29
CA GLN A 145 -25.65 8.81 5.37
C GLN A 145 -26.06 7.35 5.22
N ASN A 146 -26.30 6.90 3.99
CA ASN A 146 -26.59 5.52 3.65
C ASN A 146 -25.67 5.03 2.52
N TRP A 147 -25.32 3.75 2.59
CA TRP A 147 -24.51 3.05 1.60
C TRP A 147 -25.23 1.78 1.13
N SER A 148 -25.39 1.65 -0.19
CA SER A 148 -25.95 0.47 -0.85
C SER A 148 -24.83 -0.42 -1.38
N ASP A 149 -24.94 -1.73 -1.12
CA ASP A 149 -24.05 -2.74 -1.68
C ASP A 149 -24.36 -2.97 -3.17
N LEU A 150 -23.34 -2.88 -4.02
CA LEU A 150 -23.42 -3.12 -5.46
C LEU A 150 -22.71 -4.43 -5.87
N SER A 151 -22.14 -5.17 -4.91
CA SER A 151 -21.33 -6.36 -5.17
C SER A 151 -22.08 -7.68 -5.17
N GLY A 152 -23.37 -7.70 -4.79
CA GLY A 152 -24.16 -8.92 -4.63
C GLY A 152 -24.28 -9.83 -5.86
N PHE A 153 -24.00 -9.32 -7.07
CA PHE A 153 -24.03 -10.06 -8.33
C PHE A 153 -22.66 -10.19 -9.00
N LEU A 154 -21.59 -9.72 -8.35
CA LEU A 154 -20.23 -9.74 -8.88
C LEU A 154 -19.51 -11.00 -8.40
N ASN A 155 -18.52 -11.48 -9.17
CA ASN A 155 -17.78 -12.71 -8.84
C ASN A 155 -16.71 -12.47 -7.76
N THR A 156 -16.56 -11.22 -7.29
CA THR A 156 -15.56 -10.82 -6.31
C THR A 156 -16.04 -9.67 -5.44
N ILE A 157 -15.47 -9.61 -4.24
CA ILE A 157 -15.71 -8.55 -3.24
C ILE A 157 -14.47 -7.66 -3.04
N THR A 158 -13.51 -7.74 -3.95
CA THR A 158 -12.22 -7.05 -3.86
C THR A 158 -12.12 -5.99 -4.94
N PHE A 159 -12.05 -4.72 -4.53
CA PHE A 159 -11.97 -3.58 -5.44
C PHE A 159 -10.79 -2.66 -5.09
N GLY A 160 -9.98 -2.35 -6.10
CA GLY A 160 -8.76 -1.55 -5.94
C GLY A 160 -8.86 -0.15 -6.53
N ALA A 161 -9.69 0.03 -7.56
CA ALA A 161 -9.90 1.30 -8.24
C ALA A 161 -11.35 1.43 -8.74
N ILE A 162 -11.88 2.65 -8.72
CA ILE A 162 -13.17 3.00 -9.32
C ILE A 162 -12.99 4.32 -10.07
N GLU A 163 -13.64 4.46 -11.22
CA GLU A 163 -13.70 5.71 -11.97
C GLU A 163 -15.10 5.91 -12.56
N ILE A 164 -15.62 7.14 -12.48
CA ILE A 164 -16.84 7.56 -13.17
C ILE A 164 -16.42 8.30 -14.44
N ASP A 165 -17.07 8.00 -15.57
CA ASP A 165 -16.92 8.84 -16.75
C ASP A 165 -17.61 10.18 -16.53
N LYS A 166 -16.83 11.26 -16.47
CA LYS A 166 -17.38 12.59 -16.24
C LYS A 166 -18.26 13.12 -17.40
N ASN A 167 -18.13 12.56 -18.60
CA ASN A 167 -18.96 12.94 -19.75
C ASN A 167 -20.30 12.20 -19.76
N ASN A 168 -20.38 11.04 -19.10
CA ASN A 168 -21.60 10.29 -18.88
C ASN A 168 -21.54 9.58 -17.51
N PRO A 169 -21.99 10.25 -16.43
CA PRO A 169 -21.81 9.74 -15.06
C PRO A 169 -22.51 8.41 -14.74
N ASN A 170 -23.42 7.96 -15.62
CA ASN A 170 -24.01 6.61 -15.51
C ASN A 170 -22.99 5.51 -15.84
N VAL A 171 -21.89 5.85 -16.50
CA VAL A 171 -20.82 4.92 -16.86
C VAL A 171 -19.77 4.87 -15.76
N ILE A 172 -19.59 3.69 -15.18
CA ILE A 172 -18.70 3.46 -14.05
C ILE A 172 -17.81 2.27 -14.35
N TYR A 173 -16.52 2.42 -14.05
CA TYR A 173 -15.53 1.36 -14.14
C TYR A 173 -15.09 0.98 -12.74
N ALA A 174 -15.16 -0.32 -12.41
CA ALA A 174 -14.73 -0.89 -11.14
C ALA A 174 -13.65 -1.95 -11.39
N GLY A 175 -12.41 -1.62 -11.04
CA GLY A 175 -11.25 -2.50 -11.21
C GLY A 175 -11.05 -3.37 -9.98
N THR A 176 -11.00 -4.68 -10.18
CA THR A 176 -10.96 -5.63 -9.08
C THR A 176 -9.53 -5.93 -8.60
N GLY A 177 -9.43 -6.55 -7.43
CA GLY A 177 -8.13 -6.87 -6.84
C GLY A 177 -7.53 -5.72 -6.03
N GLU A 178 -6.63 -6.06 -5.10
CA GLU A 178 -5.95 -5.08 -4.25
C GLU A 178 -4.43 -5.19 -4.38
N MET A 179 -3.81 -4.11 -4.85
CA MET A 179 -2.37 -3.92 -4.79
C MET A 179 -1.96 -3.36 -3.42
N ILE A 180 -1.12 -4.08 -2.67
CA ILE A 180 -0.53 -3.57 -1.43
C ILE A 180 0.67 -2.69 -1.77
N ALA A 181 0.68 -1.45 -1.26
CA ALA A 181 1.90 -0.64 -1.25
C ALA A 181 2.83 -1.12 -0.12
N GLY A 182 3.91 -1.83 -0.46
CA GLY A 182 5.01 -2.14 0.48
C GLY A 182 5.26 -3.63 0.77
N GLY A 183 4.37 -4.52 0.35
CA GLY A 183 4.66 -5.95 0.19
C GLY A 183 4.64 -6.26 -1.30
N TYR A 184 5.58 -7.06 -1.80
CA TYR A 184 5.66 -7.44 -3.21
C TYR A 184 4.51 -8.38 -3.65
N SER A 185 3.31 -8.21 -3.10
CA SER A 185 2.19 -9.15 -3.22
C SER A 185 0.85 -8.42 -3.36
N ILE A 186 0.03 -8.91 -4.30
CA ILE A 186 -1.42 -8.73 -4.29
C ILE A 186 -1.99 -9.38 -3.02
N ALA A 187 -2.71 -8.62 -2.18
CA ALA A 187 -3.35 -9.18 -0.97
C ALA A 187 -4.55 -10.05 -1.35
N TYR A 188 -5.32 -9.55 -2.31
CA TYR A 188 -6.53 -10.17 -2.82
C TYR A 188 -6.56 -10.01 -4.33
N ALA A 189 -6.62 -11.12 -5.05
CA ALA A 189 -6.67 -11.10 -6.51
C ALA A 189 -8.07 -10.68 -6.97
N GLY A 190 -8.10 -9.84 -7.98
CA GLY A 190 -9.27 -9.54 -8.79
C GLY A 190 -9.38 -10.49 -9.97
N ASP A 191 -10.49 -10.39 -10.67
CA ASP A 191 -10.92 -11.18 -11.81
C ASP A 191 -11.13 -10.34 -13.08
N GLY A 192 -10.83 -9.03 -13.07
CA GLY A 192 -10.94 -8.19 -14.25
C GLY A 192 -11.47 -6.79 -13.97
N LEU A 193 -12.06 -6.21 -15.00
CA LEU A 193 -12.71 -4.90 -14.94
C LEU A 193 -14.22 -5.11 -15.02
N TYR A 194 -14.97 -4.44 -14.17
CA TYR A 194 -16.42 -4.34 -14.31
C TYR A 194 -16.78 -2.96 -14.86
N LYS A 195 -17.72 -2.92 -15.81
CA LYS A 195 -18.27 -1.69 -16.38
C LYS A 195 -19.78 -1.67 -16.21
N SER A 196 -20.30 -0.61 -15.61
CA SER A 196 -21.73 -0.30 -15.59
C SER A 196 -22.01 0.83 -16.57
N THR A 197 -23.22 0.84 -17.14
CA THR A 197 -23.75 1.95 -17.96
C THR A 197 -25.06 2.51 -17.39
N ASP A 198 -25.42 2.08 -16.18
CA ASP A 198 -26.69 2.33 -15.50
C ASP A 198 -26.47 2.66 -14.01
N ASP A 199 -25.40 3.42 -13.73
CA ASP A 199 -25.11 3.99 -12.41
C ASP A 199 -24.93 2.91 -11.31
N GLY A 200 -24.40 1.76 -11.72
CA GLY A 200 -24.04 0.62 -10.87
C GLY A 200 -25.15 -0.40 -10.66
N ALA A 201 -26.29 -0.29 -11.36
CA ALA A 201 -27.40 -1.24 -11.24
C ALA A 201 -27.10 -2.59 -11.90
N SER A 202 -26.34 -2.59 -13.00
CA SER A 202 -25.83 -3.79 -13.67
C SER A 202 -24.39 -3.60 -14.16
N TRP A 203 -23.69 -4.72 -14.36
CA TRP A 203 -22.27 -4.70 -14.69
C TRP A 203 -21.93 -5.72 -15.78
N GLN A 204 -21.22 -5.26 -16.80
CA GLN A 204 -20.52 -6.09 -17.77
C GLN A 204 -19.13 -6.44 -17.20
N HIS A 205 -18.76 -7.72 -17.27
CA HIS A 205 -17.44 -8.21 -16.85
C HIS A 205 -16.49 -8.26 -18.05
N ILE A 206 -15.46 -7.41 -18.03
CA ILE A 206 -14.45 -7.26 -19.07
C ILE A 206 -13.16 -7.92 -18.58
N THR A 207 -12.73 -8.97 -19.28
CA THR A 207 -11.49 -9.72 -18.97
C THR A 207 -10.47 -9.66 -20.09
N ASN A 208 -10.92 -9.34 -21.31
CA ASN A 208 -10.09 -9.22 -22.49
C ASN A 208 -9.00 -8.16 -22.28
N GLY A 209 -7.75 -8.53 -22.55
CA GLY A 209 -6.57 -7.67 -22.37
C GLY A 209 -5.91 -7.76 -20.99
N PHE A 210 -6.65 -7.99 -19.91
CA PHE A 210 -6.10 -7.97 -18.53
C PHE A 210 -5.73 -9.36 -17.99
N GLY A 211 -6.38 -10.41 -18.50
CA GLY A 211 -6.23 -11.78 -18.00
C GLY A 211 -7.16 -12.09 -16.82
N SER A 212 -7.01 -13.29 -16.24
CA SER A 212 -7.92 -13.83 -15.21
C SER A 212 -7.56 -13.44 -13.77
N ARG A 213 -6.44 -12.72 -13.56
CA ARG A 213 -5.99 -12.26 -12.25
C ARG A 213 -5.47 -10.83 -12.33
N THR A 214 -6.16 -9.92 -11.66
CA THR A 214 -5.87 -8.48 -11.73
C THR A 214 -5.71 -7.86 -10.35
N ALA A 215 -5.08 -6.70 -10.31
CA ALA A 215 -5.10 -5.80 -9.16
C ALA A 215 -5.04 -4.36 -9.68
N PHE A 216 -6.20 -3.71 -9.80
CA PHE A 216 -6.25 -2.36 -10.35
C PHE A 216 -5.74 -1.35 -9.32
N GLY A 217 -4.75 -0.55 -9.73
CA GLY A 217 -4.20 0.55 -8.94
C GLY A 217 -4.83 1.90 -9.26
N ALA A 218 -5.29 2.07 -10.50
CA ALA A 218 -6.01 3.27 -10.96
C ALA A 218 -6.74 2.99 -12.26
N ILE A 219 -7.86 3.68 -12.48
CA ILE A 219 -8.57 3.77 -13.76
C ILE A 219 -8.80 5.25 -14.04
N LYS A 220 -8.63 5.65 -15.31
CA LYS A 220 -8.89 7.01 -15.76
C LYS A 220 -9.61 7.00 -17.10
N VAL A 221 -10.73 7.72 -17.17
CA VAL A 221 -11.43 8.00 -18.42
C VAL A 221 -10.90 9.31 -18.98
N HIS A 222 -10.64 9.37 -20.28
CA HIS A 222 -10.13 10.58 -20.90
C HIS A 222 -11.16 11.72 -20.77
N PRO A 223 -10.72 12.94 -20.40
CA PRO A 223 -11.62 14.00 -19.97
C PRO A 223 -12.57 14.56 -21.04
N THR A 224 -12.36 14.26 -22.31
CA THR A 224 -13.23 14.71 -23.41
C THR A 224 -13.58 13.58 -24.40
N ASN A 225 -13.16 12.35 -24.12
CA ASN A 225 -13.40 11.22 -25.00
C ASN A 225 -13.61 9.94 -24.18
N SER A 226 -14.87 9.62 -23.90
CA SER A 226 -15.27 8.46 -23.10
C SER A 226 -14.79 7.11 -23.64
N ASN A 227 -14.42 7.03 -24.92
CA ASN A 227 -13.89 5.80 -25.51
C ASN A 227 -12.47 5.49 -25.06
N ILE A 228 -11.71 6.50 -24.60
CA ILE A 228 -10.35 6.31 -24.16
C ILE A 228 -10.34 6.08 -22.65
N VAL A 229 -10.01 4.85 -22.26
CA VAL A 229 -9.87 4.45 -20.85
C VAL A 229 -8.46 3.94 -20.64
N VAL A 230 -7.81 4.39 -19.57
CA VAL A 230 -6.46 3.96 -19.18
C VAL A 230 -6.52 3.33 -17.80
N ALA A 231 -5.95 2.14 -17.65
CA ALA A 231 -5.93 1.41 -16.39
C ALA A 231 -4.51 1.00 -16.00
N ALA A 232 -4.17 1.18 -14.73
CA ALA A 232 -2.94 0.65 -14.14
C ALA A 232 -3.27 -0.68 -13.43
N VAL A 233 -2.65 -1.76 -13.89
CA VAL A 233 -2.93 -3.13 -13.45
C VAL A 233 -1.66 -3.77 -12.90
N GLY A 234 -1.71 -4.17 -11.64
CA GLY A 234 -0.67 -4.96 -11.01
C GLY A 234 -0.84 -6.45 -11.31
N ILE A 235 0.29 -7.14 -11.44
CA ILE A 235 0.38 -8.60 -11.41
C ILE A 235 1.33 -9.02 -10.30
N GLY A 236 1.09 -10.20 -9.72
CA GLY A 236 2.05 -10.86 -8.85
C GLY A 236 1.60 -11.04 -7.40
N ASN A 237 1.61 -12.30 -6.99
CA ASN A 237 1.85 -12.69 -5.62
C ASN A 237 3.19 -13.42 -5.59
N THR A 238 4.21 -12.91 -4.88
CA THR A 238 5.52 -13.59 -4.76
C THR A 238 5.42 -14.98 -4.12
N ASN A 239 4.30 -15.30 -3.46
CA ASN A 239 4.10 -16.56 -2.75
C ASN A 239 3.35 -17.62 -3.57
N ILE A 240 2.84 -17.29 -4.79
CA ILE A 240 2.03 -18.22 -5.61
C ILE A 240 2.65 -18.45 -7.01
N GLY A 241 3.94 -18.17 -7.20
CA GLY A 241 4.58 -18.28 -8.51
C GLY A 241 4.13 -17.18 -9.49
N TYR A 242 4.78 -17.12 -10.66
CA TYR A 242 4.47 -16.14 -11.70
C TYR A 242 2.98 -16.22 -12.03
N ALA A 243 2.23 -15.18 -11.69
CA ALA A 243 0.83 -15.12 -12.06
C ALA A 243 0.76 -14.92 -13.58
N ASP A 244 0.10 -15.83 -14.29
CA ASP A 244 -0.32 -15.62 -15.67
C ASP A 244 -1.25 -14.41 -15.67
N GLY A 245 -0.75 -13.27 -16.15
CA GLY A 245 -1.47 -12.01 -16.05
C GLY A 245 -0.73 -10.88 -16.74
N ASN A 246 -1.52 -9.90 -17.18
CA ASN A 246 -1.10 -8.80 -18.01
C ASN A 246 -0.98 -7.53 -17.14
N GLY A 247 0.21 -7.28 -16.60
CA GLY A 247 0.49 -6.12 -15.73
C GLY A 247 0.92 -4.88 -16.50
N GLY A 248 1.02 -3.74 -15.79
CA GLY A 248 1.44 -2.46 -16.35
C GLY A 248 0.27 -1.52 -16.63
N ILE A 249 0.40 -0.71 -17.69
CA ILE A 249 -0.63 0.25 -18.09
C ILE A 249 -1.31 -0.26 -19.35
N TRP A 250 -2.64 -0.25 -19.33
CA TRP A 250 -3.52 -0.69 -20.41
C TRP A 250 -4.35 0.48 -20.90
N ARG A 251 -4.69 0.45 -22.20
CA ARG A 251 -5.53 1.45 -22.84
C ARG A 251 -6.58 0.78 -23.71
N SER A 252 -7.84 1.17 -23.52
CA SER A 252 -8.92 0.94 -24.48
C SER A 252 -9.18 2.22 -25.28
N THR A 253 -9.66 2.04 -26.52
CA THR A 253 -10.13 3.10 -27.42
C THR A 253 -11.60 2.95 -27.82
N ASP A 254 -12.32 2.09 -27.10
CA ASP A 254 -13.72 1.70 -27.32
C ASP A 254 -14.52 1.62 -26.01
N ALA A 255 -14.05 2.31 -24.96
CA ALA A 255 -14.67 2.31 -23.62
C ALA A 255 -14.69 0.92 -22.96
N GLY A 256 -13.78 0.02 -23.33
CA GLY A 256 -13.73 -1.36 -22.85
C GLY A 256 -14.89 -2.18 -23.39
N ALA A 257 -15.19 -2.06 -24.69
CA ALA A 257 -16.09 -2.99 -25.35
C ALA A 257 -15.38 -4.36 -25.46
N ASP A 258 -16.14 -5.44 -25.25
CA ASP A 258 -15.67 -6.82 -25.46
C ASP A 258 -15.87 -7.25 -26.92
#